data_AF-A0A6J4G8W2-F1
#
_entry.id   AF-A0A6J4G8W2-F1
#
_cell.length_a   1.000
_cell.length_b   1.000
_cell.length_c   1.000
_cell.angle_alpha   90.00
_cell.angle_beta   90.00
_cell.angle_gamma   90.00
#
_symmetry.space_group_name_H-M   'P 1'
#
loop_
_entity.id
_entity.type
_entity.pdbx_description
1 polymer ?
#
loop_
_entity_poly.entity_id
_entity_poly.type
_entity_poly.pdbx_seq_one_letter_code
_entity_poly.pdbx_strand_id
1 'polypeptide(L)'
;MNKKGPIVVIENKQEDRKLFIEVFSELNYANPIIYFNTAETACNYMLRHQIKPFLVFSDIVLLNVMNYKVMETNPDNNGVGTIFNCPYLFFTTLFEQSFVIDPYSLPTHSYFVRPFDYVKFKEVIKTIIEYWRKPKSIAQYNKIEIKSVKIE
;
A
#
# COMPACT_ATOMS: atom_id res chain seq x y z
N MET A 1 -10.90 -4.39 6.78
CA MET A 1 -9.61 -3.76 7.07
C MET A 1 -9.36 -3.58 8.58
N ASN A 2 -8.22 -4.07 9.07
CA ASN A 2 -7.78 -3.94 10.47
C ASN A 2 -6.88 -2.71 10.66
N LYS A 3 -7.43 -1.57 11.11
CA LYS A 3 -6.68 -0.31 11.26
C LYS A 3 -5.59 -0.33 12.35
N LYS A 4 -5.67 -1.29 13.28
CA LYS A 4 -4.67 -1.49 14.35
C LYS A 4 -3.65 -2.58 13.99
N GLY A 5 -3.79 -3.20 12.81
CA GLY A 5 -2.88 -4.24 12.34
C GLY A 5 -1.49 -3.72 12.00
N PRO A 6 -0.51 -4.62 11.80
CA PRO A 6 0.83 -4.21 11.39
C PRO A 6 0.82 -3.54 10.01
N ILE A 7 1.80 -2.67 9.78
CA ILE A 7 2.16 -2.24 8.43
C ILE A 7 3.25 -3.17 7.94
N VAL A 8 3.09 -3.74 6.76
CA VAL A 8 4.06 -4.67 6.18
C VAL A 8 4.82 -3.97 5.06
N VAL A 9 6.14 -4.17 5.00
CA VAL A 9 7.01 -3.62 3.97
C VAL A 9 7.78 -4.76 3.31
N ILE A 10 7.69 -4.90 1.99
CA ILE A 10 8.33 -5.95 1.20
C ILE A 10 9.29 -5.29 0.21
N GLU A 11 10.59 -5.34 0.51
CA GLU A 11 11.62 -4.64 -0.26
C GLU A 11 12.91 -5.46 -0.25
N ASN A 12 13.46 -5.81 -1.40
CA ASN A 12 14.67 -6.63 -1.48
C ASN A 12 15.96 -5.81 -1.45
N LYS A 13 15.92 -4.52 -1.80
CA LYS A 13 17.05 -3.59 -1.77
C LYS A 13 17.21 -2.96 -0.39
N GLN A 14 18.41 -3.09 0.17
CA GLN A 14 18.70 -2.62 1.53
C GLN A 14 18.57 -1.10 1.68
N GLU A 15 19.01 -0.34 0.68
CA GLU A 15 18.98 1.14 0.70
C GLU A 15 17.52 1.65 0.72
N ASP A 16 16.67 1.11 -0.15
CA ASP A 16 15.26 1.48 -0.22
C ASP A 16 14.52 1.07 1.05
N ARG A 17 14.84 -0.09 1.63
CA ARG A 17 14.28 -0.47 2.94
C ARG A 17 14.71 0.49 4.04
N LYS A 18 15.98 0.92 4.05
CA LYS A 18 16.50 1.82 5.08
C LYS A 18 15.72 3.13 5.10
N LEU A 19 15.37 3.64 3.93
CA LEU A 19 14.49 4.79 3.77
C LEU A 19 13.12 4.58 4.45
N PHE A 20 12.47 3.42 4.25
CA PHE A 20 11.23 3.10 4.95
C PHE A 20 11.42 3.05 6.47
N ILE A 21 12.52 2.47 6.95
CA ILE A 21 12.83 2.39 8.38
C ILE A 21 12.95 3.79 8.98
N GLU A 22 13.71 4.68 8.34
CA GLU A 22 13.90 6.07 8.77
C GLU A 22 12.56 6.82 8.81
N VAL A 23 11.77 6.74 7.74
CA VAL A 23 10.46 7.40 7.66
C VAL A 23 9.48 6.87 8.71
N PHE A 24 9.36 5.56 8.88
CA PHE A 24 8.43 5.01 9.88
C PHE A 24 8.88 5.33 11.31
N SER A 25 10.19 5.36 11.57
CA SER A 25 10.74 5.78 12.86
C SER A 25 10.39 7.24 13.16
N GLU A 26 10.52 8.14 12.17
CA GLU A 26 10.19 9.56 12.34
C GLU A 26 8.68 9.81 12.49
N LEU A 27 7.85 9.08 11.74
CA LEU A 27 6.39 9.24 11.80
C LEU A 27 5.79 8.62 13.08
N ASN A 28 6.49 7.67 13.70
CA ASN A 28 6.20 7.11 15.03
C ASN A 28 4.74 6.68 15.22
N TYR A 29 4.18 5.95 14.25
CA TYR A 29 2.85 5.36 14.37
C TYR A 29 2.83 4.17 15.34
N ALA A 30 1.71 3.97 16.03
CA ALA A 30 1.54 2.86 16.97
C ALA A 30 1.44 1.48 16.30
N ASN A 31 1.22 1.43 14.98
CA ASN A 31 1.15 0.18 14.24
C ASN A 31 2.56 -0.44 14.16
N PRO A 32 2.73 -1.72 14.53
CA PRO A 32 4.03 -2.39 14.38
C PRO A 32 4.39 -2.49 12.90
N ILE A 33 5.67 -2.31 12.56
CA ILE A 33 6.15 -2.44 11.18
C ILE A 33 6.88 -3.77 11.03
N ILE A 34 6.53 -4.54 10.00
CA ILE A 34 7.14 -5.84 9.71
C ILE A 34 7.78 -5.78 8.32
N TYR A 35 9.07 -6.12 8.23
CA TYR A 35 9.84 -6.03 7.00
C TYR A 35 10.14 -7.43 6.43
N PHE A 36 10.05 -7.57 5.11
CA PHE A 36 10.38 -8.79 4.38
C PHE A 36 11.26 -8.49 3.16
N ASN A 37 12.18 -9.40 2.85
CA ASN A 37 13.03 -9.33 1.64
C ASN A 37 12.36 -9.90 0.40
N THR A 38 11.37 -10.78 0.56
CA THR A 38 10.76 -11.47 -0.57
C THR A 38 9.25 -11.57 -0.39
N ALA A 39 8.53 -11.57 -1.52
CA ALA A 39 7.10 -11.82 -1.56
C ALA A 39 6.71 -13.16 -0.92
N GLU A 40 7.51 -14.19 -1.15
CA GLU A 40 7.28 -15.53 -0.60
C GLU A 40 7.36 -15.55 0.93
N THR A 41 8.42 -14.96 1.50
CA THR A 41 8.58 -14.93 2.96
C THR A 41 7.47 -14.13 3.62
N ALA A 42 7.08 -12.99 3.03
CA ALA A 42 5.96 -12.19 3.49
C ALA A 42 4.65 -13.00 3.45
N CYS A 43 4.32 -13.61 2.31
CA CYS A 43 3.08 -14.35 2.12
C CYS A 43 2.97 -15.53 3.08
N ASN A 44 4.01 -16.38 3.13
CA ASN A 44 4.04 -17.55 4.01
C ASN A 44 3.91 -17.15 5.49
N TYR A 45 4.60 -16.08 5.91
CA TYR A 45 4.52 -15.58 7.27
C TYR A 45 3.11 -15.07 7.60
N MET A 46 2.54 -14.21 6.76
CA MET A 46 1.23 -13.63 7.02
C MET A 46 0.12 -14.68 7.01
N LEU A 47 0.15 -15.66 6.10
CA LEU A 47 -0.80 -16.78 6.08
C LEU A 47 -0.66 -17.65 7.33
N ARG A 48 0.56 -18.11 7.64
CA ARG A 48 0.83 -19.00 8.77
C ARG A 48 0.41 -18.40 10.11
N HIS A 49 0.68 -17.10 10.30
CA HIS A 49 0.38 -16.39 11.54
C HIS A 49 -0.98 -15.67 11.51
N GLN A 50 -1.77 -15.86 10.45
CA GLN A 50 -3.07 -15.20 10.25
C GLN A 50 -3.02 -13.67 10.46
N ILE A 51 -1.91 -13.07 10.02
CA ILE A 51 -1.69 -11.63 10.17
C ILE A 51 -2.68 -10.90 9.28
N LYS A 52 -3.42 -9.96 9.88
CA LYS A 52 -4.31 -9.02 9.18
C LYS A 52 -3.64 -7.65 9.17
N PRO A 53 -2.80 -7.35 8.17
CA PRO A 53 -2.11 -6.08 8.10
C PRO A 53 -3.10 -4.92 7.93
N PHE A 54 -2.69 -3.75 8.41
CA PHE A 54 -3.38 -2.50 8.13
C PHE A 54 -3.11 -2.05 6.69
N LEU A 55 -1.83 -2.04 6.31
CA LEU A 55 -1.33 -1.67 4.98
C LEU A 55 -0.16 -2.57 4.61
N VAL A 56 0.00 -2.84 3.33
CA VAL A 56 1.21 -3.48 2.80
C VAL A 56 1.85 -2.57 1.76
N PHE A 57 3.14 -2.29 1.91
CA PHE A 57 4.00 -1.63 0.94
C PHE A 57 4.90 -2.68 0.31
N SER A 58 5.01 -2.72 -1.01
CA SER A 58 5.88 -3.68 -1.71
C SER A 58 6.55 -3.04 -2.91
N ASP A 59 7.75 -3.48 -3.29
CA ASP A 59 8.20 -3.25 -4.66
C ASP A 59 7.21 -3.88 -5.66
N ILE A 60 6.99 -3.25 -6.82
CA ILE A 60 6.04 -3.72 -7.84
C ILE A 60 6.37 -5.12 -8.37
N VAL A 61 7.66 -5.43 -8.58
CA VAL A 61 8.09 -6.73 -9.06
C VAL A 61 7.78 -7.80 -8.01
N LEU A 62 8.05 -7.50 -6.75
CA LEU A 62 7.74 -8.39 -5.63
C LEU A 62 6.23 -8.57 -5.46
N LEU A 63 5.44 -7.50 -5.63
CA LEU A 63 3.98 -7.57 -5.53
C LEU A 63 3.38 -8.48 -6.62
N ASN A 64 3.89 -8.39 -7.85
CA ASN A 64 3.46 -9.25 -8.95
C ASN A 64 3.76 -10.72 -8.67
N VAL A 65 4.96 -11.03 -8.15
CA VAL A 65 5.31 -12.38 -7.71
C VAL A 65 4.37 -12.88 -6.60
N MET A 66 4.03 -12.00 -5.65
CA MET A 66 3.11 -12.34 -4.57
C MET A 66 1.70 -12.64 -5.09
N ASN A 67 1.17 -11.80 -5.98
CA ASN A 67 -0.14 -11.97 -6.60
C ASN A 67 -0.23 -13.27 -7.38
N TYR A 68 0.77 -13.57 -8.21
CA TYR A 68 0.79 -14.81 -9.00
C TYR A 68 0.73 -16.04 -8.09
N LYS A 69 1.60 -16.11 -7.08
CA LYS A 69 1.67 -17.26 -6.15
C LYS A 69 0.38 -17.44 -5.34
N VAL A 70 -0.23 -16.33 -4.96
CA VAL A 70 -1.51 -16.34 -4.26
C VAL A 70 -2.65 -16.83 -5.15
N MET A 71 -2.71 -16.41 -6.40
CA MET A 71 -3.72 -16.86 -7.36
C MET A 71 -3.53 -18.34 -7.74
N GLU A 72 -2.28 -18.79 -7.89
CA GLU A 72 -1.97 -20.21 -8.15
C GLU A 72 -2.47 -21.13 -7.03
N THR A 73 -2.31 -20.70 -5.77
CA THR A 73 -2.70 -21.49 -4.60
C THR A 73 -4.16 -21.28 -4.19
N ASN A 74 -4.82 -20.21 -4.65
CA ASN A 74 -6.18 -19.84 -4.29
C ASN A 74 -6.92 -19.23 -5.50
N PRO A 75 -7.33 -20.06 -6.49
CA PRO A 75 -7.90 -19.58 -7.74
C PRO A 75 -9.23 -18.82 -7.58
N ASP A 76 -9.97 -19.06 -6.50
CA ASP A 76 -11.24 -18.36 -6.21
C ASP A 76 -11.04 -16.94 -5.64
N ASN A 77 -9.80 -16.54 -5.34
CA ASN A 77 -9.49 -15.24 -4.75
C ASN A 77 -8.89 -14.28 -5.79
N ASN A 78 -9.36 -13.03 -5.79
CA ASN A 78 -8.87 -11.96 -6.67
C ASN A 78 -7.49 -11.37 -6.25
N GLY A 79 -6.56 -12.22 -5.82
CA GLY A 79 -5.21 -11.82 -5.43
C GLY A 79 -5.07 -11.38 -3.97
N VAL A 80 -3.95 -10.73 -3.68
CA VAL A 80 -3.43 -10.57 -2.32
C VAL A 80 -4.32 -9.66 -1.45
N GLY A 81 -4.89 -8.59 -2.03
CA GLY A 81 -5.78 -7.67 -1.31
C GLY A 81 -7.02 -8.36 -0.73
N THR A 82 -7.61 -9.30 -1.48
CA THR A 82 -8.79 -10.06 -1.05
C THR A 82 -8.47 -11.00 0.10
N ILE A 83 -7.32 -11.70 0.05
CA ILE A 83 -6.93 -12.67 1.07
C ILE A 83 -6.61 -12.00 2.41
N PHE A 84 -5.91 -10.87 2.39
CA PHE A 84 -5.51 -10.19 3.62
C PHE A 84 -6.49 -9.08 4.06
N ASN A 85 -7.51 -8.77 3.23
CA ASN A 85 -8.53 -7.74 3.49
C ASN A 85 -7.91 -6.39 3.90
N CYS A 86 -6.90 -5.98 3.14
CA CYS A 86 -6.15 -4.75 3.34
C CYS A 86 -5.74 -4.11 2.00
N PRO A 87 -5.48 -2.79 1.98
CA PRO A 87 -4.86 -2.14 0.83
C PRO A 87 -3.44 -2.65 0.60
N TYR A 88 -3.12 -2.89 -0.67
CA TYR A 88 -1.80 -3.28 -1.14
C TYR A 88 -1.22 -2.18 -2.02
N LEU A 89 -0.19 -1.54 -1.50
CA LEU A 89 0.46 -0.39 -2.09
C LEU A 89 1.80 -0.85 -2.65
N PHE A 90 2.21 -0.25 -3.75
CA PHE A 90 3.57 -0.46 -4.24
C PHE A 90 4.34 0.82 -4.40
N PHE A 91 5.66 0.67 -4.35
CA PHE A 91 6.60 1.71 -4.69
C PHE A 91 7.64 1.07 -5.61
N THR A 92 8.33 1.86 -6.41
CA THR A 92 9.52 1.38 -7.10
C THR A 92 10.54 2.50 -7.12
N THR A 93 11.80 2.13 -6.94
CA THR A 93 12.96 3.04 -6.98
C THR A 93 13.72 2.94 -8.30
N LEU A 94 13.43 1.92 -9.13
CA LEU A 94 14.03 1.75 -10.46
C LEU A 94 13.41 2.65 -11.53
N PHE A 95 12.17 3.06 -11.31
CA PHE A 95 11.48 4.04 -12.13
C PHE A 95 11.10 5.21 -11.23
N GLU A 96 11.20 6.43 -11.73
CA GLU A 96 10.94 7.71 -11.04
C GLU A 96 9.46 7.89 -10.58
N GLN A 97 8.76 6.82 -10.25
CA GLN A 97 7.30 6.77 -10.14
C GLN A 97 6.88 5.81 -9.02
N SER A 98 6.19 6.32 -8.00
CA SER A 98 5.51 5.53 -6.98
C SER A 98 4.01 5.55 -7.26
N PHE A 99 3.30 4.43 -7.11
CA PHE A 99 1.85 4.38 -7.37
C PHE A 99 1.11 3.77 -6.20
N VAL A 100 0.04 4.43 -5.78
CA VAL A 100 -0.87 3.92 -4.76
C VAL A 100 -2.05 3.31 -5.50
N ILE A 101 -2.04 1.99 -5.70
CA ILE A 101 -3.24 1.29 -6.14
C ILE A 101 -4.03 0.91 -4.88
N ASP A 102 -5.23 1.47 -4.74
CA ASP A 102 -6.26 0.84 -3.92
C ASP A 102 -6.77 -0.36 -4.74
N PRO A 103 -6.56 -1.61 -4.28
CA PRO A 103 -6.93 -2.81 -5.04
C PRO A 103 -8.44 -2.92 -5.33
N TYR A 104 -9.27 -2.08 -4.70
CA TYR A 104 -10.71 -2.01 -4.90
C TYR A 104 -11.18 -0.83 -5.75
N SER A 105 -10.27 0.00 -6.25
CA SER A 105 -10.63 1.16 -7.08
C SER A 105 -9.93 1.12 -8.43
N LEU A 106 -10.65 1.54 -9.47
CA LEU A 106 -10.04 1.93 -10.75
C LEU A 106 -8.87 2.89 -10.47
N PRO A 107 -7.72 2.75 -11.15
CA PRO A 107 -6.51 3.52 -10.87
C PRO A 107 -6.79 5.00 -11.08
N THR A 108 -7.14 5.71 -10.00
CA THR A 108 -7.61 7.09 -10.10
C THR A 108 -6.59 8.10 -9.61
N HIS A 109 -5.56 7.70 -8.85
CA HIS A 109 -4.55 8.64 -8.35
C HIS A 109 -3.14 8.01 -8.32
N SER A 110 -2.38 8.24 -9.39
CA SER A 110 -0.94 7.99 -9.46
C SER A 110 -0.16 9.14 -8.80
N TYR A 111 0.70 8.84 -7.83
CA TYR A 111 1.50 9.84 -7.10
C TYR A 111 2.93 9.94 -7.69
N PHE A 112 3.12 10.80 -8.68
CA PHE A 112 4.42 10.97 -9.35
C PHE A 112 5.41 11.80 -8.50
N VAL A 113 6.65 11.30 -8.29
CA VAL A 113 7.72 12.05 -7.59
C VAL A 113 9.02 11.96 -8.40
N ARG A 114 9.47 13.09 -8.97
CA ARG A 114 10.80 13.26 -9.59
C ARG A 114 11.78 13.90 -8.59
N PRO A 115 13.09 13.77 -8.84
CA PRO A 115 13.96 12.72 -8.28
C PRO A 115 13.81 12.58 -6.75
N PHE A 116 14.32 11.48 -6.19
CA PHE A 116 14.14 11.11 -4.78
C PHE A 116 14.36 12.28 -3.80
N ASP A 117 13.25 12.74 -3.21
CA ASP A 117 13.20 13.77 -2.17
C ASP A 117 12.65 13.11 -0.90
N TYR A 118 13.51 12.95 0.11
CA TYR A 118 13.17 12.32 1.37
C TYR A 118 11.97 12.98 2.06
N VAL A 119 11.89 14.32 2.01
CA VAL A 119 10.80 15.07 2.64
C VAL A 119 9.48 14.74 1.97
N LYS A 120 9.45 14.75 0.63
CA LYS A 120 8.26 14.37 -0.13
C LYS A 120 7.91 12.90 0.06
N PHE A 121 8.89 12.00 0.11
CA PHE A 121 8.65 10.59 0.35
C PHE A 121 7.97 10.38 1.73
N LYS A 122 8.49 11.01 2.78
CA LYS A 122 7.87 11.00 4.11
C LYS A 122 6.45 11.56 4.10
N GLU A 123 6.21 12.68 3.39
CA GLU A 123 4.89 13.28 3.24
C GLU A 123 3.90 12.36 2.51
N VAL A 124 4.35 11.65 1.47
CA VAL A 124 3.54 10.67 0.74
C VAL A 124 3.16 9.51 1.66
N ILE A 125 4.12 8.91 2.36
CA ILE A 125 3.86 7.82 3.32
C ILE A 125 2.89 8.27 4.41
N LYS A 126 3.08 9.47 4.97
CA LYS A 126 2.17 10.07 5.94
C LYS A 126 0.75 10.23 5.37
N THR A 127 0.64 10.79 4.16
CA THR A 127 -0.65 11.03 3.50
C THR A 127 -1.41 9.73 3.26
N ILE A 128 -0.73 8.69 2.79
CA ILE A 128 -1.28 7.36 2.57
C ILE A 128 -1.84 6.78 3.88
N ILE A 129 -1.04 6.79 4.95
CA ILE A 129 -1.44 6.22 6.24
C ILE A 129 -2.65 6.96 6.78
N GLU A 130 -2.63 8.28 6.76
CA GLU A 130 -3.75 9.10 7.23
C GLU A 130 -5.02 8.93 6.39
N TYR A 131 -4.89 8.78 5.06
CA TYR A 131 -6.02 8.48 4.18
C TYR A 131 -6.74 7.20 4.60
N TRP A 132 -5.99 6.10 4.80
CA TRP A 132 -6.56 4.80 5.16
C TRP A 132 -6.98 4.70 6.63
N ARG A 133 -6.38 5.50 7.50
CA ARG A 133 -6.72 5.56 8.93
C ARG A 133 -8.03 6.30 9.17
N LYS A 134 -8.34 7.33 8.39
CA LYS A 134 -9.62 8.05 8.48
C LYS A 134 -10.81 7.13 8.18
N PRO A 135 -11.92 7.22 8.94
CA PRO A 135 -13.16 6.54 8.57
C PRO A 135 -13.68 7.18 7.27
N LYS A 136 -13.86 6.38 6.21
CA LYS A 136 -14.52 6.87 4.98
C LYS A 136 -16.01 7.07 5.32
N SER A 137 -16.45 8.31 5.58
CA SER A 137 -17.88 8.62 5.59
C SER A 137 -18.34 8.81 4.15
N ILE A 138 -19.35 8.05 3.74
CA ILE A 138 -19.97 8.08 2.40
C ILE A 138 -20.41 9.51 1.97
N ALA A 139 -20.63 10.43 2.92
CA ALA A 139 -21.04 11.80 2.66
C ALA A 139 -20.03 12.67 1.87
N GLN A 140 -18.77 12.25 1.70
CA GLN A 140 -17.77 13.03 0.97
C GLN A 140 -17.78 12.83 -0.55
N TYR A 141 -18.43 11.77 -1.07
CA TYR A 141 -18.48 11.49 -2.51
C TYR A 141 -19.57 12.29 -3.25
N ASN A 142 -20.64 12.71 -2.57
CA ASN A 142 -21.79 13.37 -3.21
C ASN A 142 -21.61 14.88 -3.50
N LYS A 143 -20.47 15.49 -3.14
CA LYS A 143 -20.28 16.95 -3.31
C LYS A 143 -19.57 17.35 -4.62
N ILE A 144 -18.98 16.39 -5.34
CA ILE A 144 -18.18 16.69 -6.55
C ILE A 144 -19.00 16.57 -7.84
N GLU A 145 -20.12 15.84 -7.86
CA GLU A 145 -20.86 15.52 -9.09
C GLU A 145 -22.06 16.42 -9.46
N ILE A 146 -22.38 17.49 -8.73
CA ILE A 146 -23.57 18.34 -9.04
C ILE A 146 -23.22 19.79 -9.38
N LYS A 147 -22.06 20.09 -9.97
CA LYS A 147 -21.75 21.47 -10.41
C LYS A 147 -21.45 21.69 -11.89
N SER A 148 -21.53 20.68 -12.75
CA SER A 148 -21.11 20.86 -14.15
C SER A 148 -21.96 20.12 -15.17
N VAL A 149 -23.28 20.31 -15.16
CA VAL A 149 -24.10 20.09 -16.36
C VAL A 149 -25.15 21.20 -16.44
N LYS A 150 -24.72 22.37 -16.92
CA LYS A 150 -25.64 23.25 -17.66
C LYS A 150 -25.45 22.88 -19.13
N ILE A 151 -26.44 22.20 -19.68
CA ILE A 151 -26.55 21.99 -21.11
C ILE A 151 -27.13 23.29 -21.67
N GLU A 152 -26.32 24.01 -22.43
CA GLU A 152 -26.81 24.98 -23.42
C GLU A 152 -27.14 24.22 -24.72
#